data_AF-A0A3C0PK53-F1
#
_entry.id   AF-A0A3C0PK53-F1
#
_cell.length_a   1.000
_cell.length_b   1.000
_cell.length_c   1.000
_cell.angle_alpha   90.00
_cell.angle_beta   90.00
_cell.angle_gamma   90.00
#
_symmetry.space_group_name_H-M   'P 1'
#
loop_
_entity.id
_entity.type
_entity.pdbx_description
1 polymer ?
#
loop_
_entity_poly.entity_id
_entity_poly.type
_entity_poly.pdbx_seq_one_letter_code
_entity_poly.pdbx_strand_id
1 'polypeptide(L)' 'MTKRVAIIGAGPSGLAQLRAFQSAKDKGAKIPEIVCFEKQSDWGGLWNYSWRTGVDEYGNQCHGSMYRYLWSNGPK' A
#
# COMPACT_ATOMS: atom_id res chain seq x y z
N MET A 1 -16.40 -21.26 9.13
CA MET A 1 -16.29 -19.84 8.74
C MET A 1 -15.04 -19.65 7.90
N THR A 2 -15.13 -18.91 6.80
CA THR A 2 -13.94 -18.47 6.03
C THR A 2 -13.14 -17.48 6.88
N LYS A 3 -11.82 -17.66 6.97
CA LYS A 3 -10.94 -16.71 7.66
C LYS A 3 -10.96 -15.37 6.90
N ARG A 4 -10.86 -14.26 7.64
CA ARG A 4 -10.79 -12.90 7.10
C ARG A 4 -9.49 -12.24 7.52
N VAL A 5 -8.81 -11.56 6.60
CA VAL A 5 -7.53 -10.88 6.83
C VAL A 5 -7.66 -9.41 6.43
N ALA A 6 -7.29 -8.51 7.34
CA ALA A 6 -7.18 -7.08 7.06
C ALA A 6 -5.72 -6.71 6.84
N ILE A 7 -5.43 -6.03 5.72
CA ILE A 7 -4.13 -5.44 5.41
C ILE A 7 -4.27 -3.92 5.56
N ILE A 8 -3.44 -3.29 6.39
CA ILE A 8 -3.48 -1.85 6.65
C ILE A 8 -2.28 -1.20 5.93
N GLY A 9 -2.58 -0.38 4.93
CA GLY A 9 -1.63 0.26 4.03
C GLY A 9 -1.46 -0.49 2.71
N ALA A 10 -1.59 0.24 1.59
CA ALA A 10 -1.35 -0.22 0.22
C ALA A 10 -0.03 0.34 -0.35
N GLY A 11 0.98 0.52 0.50
CA GLY A 11 2.37 0.68 0.08
C GLY A 11 3.02 -0.63 -0.38
N PRO A 12 4.31 -0.64 -0.74
CA PRO A 12 4.99 -1.83 -1.27
C PRO A 12 4.79 -3.10 -0.43
N SER A 13 4.84 -3.00 0.90
CA SER A 13 4.63 -4.15 1.79
C SER A 13 3.20 -4.70 1.72
N GLY A 14 2.18 -3.84 1.74
CA GLY A 14 0.78 -4.26 1.65
C GLY A 14 0.43 -4.85 0.29
N LEU A 15 0.94 -4.23 -0.79
CA LEU A 15 0.82 -4.76 -2.15
C LEU A 15 1.54 -6.09 -2.32
N ALA A 16 2.73 -6.26 -1.73
CA ALA A 16 3.44 -7.54 -1.73
C ALA A 16 2.65 -8.63 -0.99
N GLN A 17 2.00 -8.29 0.13
CA GLN A 17 1.15 -9.21 0.88
C GLN A 17 -0.09 -9.62 0.06
N LEU A 18 -0.74 -8.69 -0.63
CA LEU A 18 -1.82 -8.98 -1.58
C LEU A 18 -1.32 -9.88 -2.72
N ARG A 19 -0.17 -9.58 -3.30
CA ARG A 19 0.46 -10.37 -4.37
C ARG A 19 0.80 -11.78 -3.91
N ALA A 20 1.24 -11.95 -2.67
CA ALA A 20 1.52 -13.27 -2.09
C ALA A 20 0.27 -14.13 -2.00
N PHE A 21 -0.86 -13.58 -1.53
CA PHE A 21 -2.14 -14.27 -1.55
C PHE A 21 -2.60 -14.60 -2.97
N GLN A 22 -2.50 -13.64 -3.90
CA GLN A 22 -2.86 -13.90 -5.30
C GLN A 22 -2.01 -15.03 -5.90
N SER A 23 -0.70 -15.03 -5.65
CA SER A 23 0.20 -16.10 -6.14
C SER A 23 -0.13 -17.46 -5.54
N ALA A 24 -0.58 -17.53 -4.27
CA ALA A 24 -1.05 -18.78 -3.66
C ALA A 24 -2.37 -19.24 -4.28
N LYS A 25 -3.31 -18.32 -4.55
CA LYS A 25 -4.57 -18.60 -5.24
C LYS A 25 -4.34 -19.14 -6.65
N ASP A 26 -3.42 -18.54 -7.41
CA ASP A 26 -3.05 -18.99 -8.76
C ASP A 26 -2.47 -20.42 -8.76
N LYS A 27 -1.86 -20.84 -7.64
CA LYS A 27 -1.39 -22.22 -7.40
C LYS A 27 -2.48 -23.18 -6.88
N GLY A 28 -3.74 -22.74 -6.85
CA GLY A 28 -4.88 -23.55 -6.40
C GLY A 28 -5.11 -23.58 -4.89
N ALA A 29 -4.37 -22.79 -4.10
CA ALA A 29 -4.59 -22.73 -2.66
C ALA A 29 -5.90 -22.00 -2.33
N LYS A 30 -6.64 -22.49 -1.33
CA LYS A 30 -7.77 -21.75 -0.76
C LYS A 30 -7.22 -20.61 0.11
N ILE A 31 -7.47 -19.38 -0.32
CA ILE A 31 -7.07 -18.17 0.41
C ILE A 31 -8.23 -17.63 1.27
N PRO A 32 -7.94 -16.87 2.35
CA PRO A 32 -8.98 -16.17 3.11
C PRO A 32 -9.64 -15.05 2.27
N GLU A 33 -10.71 -14.48 2.80
CA GLU A 33 -11.19 -13.16 2.34
C GLU A 33 -10.18 -12.11 2.79
N ILE A 34 -9.80 -11.21 1.89
CA ILE A 34 -8.77 -10.20 2.14
C ILE A 34 -9.39 -8.83 1.87
N VAL A 35 -9.22 -7.91 2.81
CA VAL A 35 -9.58 -6.49 2.63
C VAL A 35 -8.33 -5.66 2.92
N CYS A 36 -7.96 -4.79 1.98
CA CYS A 36 -6.86 -3.85 2.14
C CYS A 36 -7.43 -2.45 2.31
N PHE A 37 -6.95 -1.75 3.34
CA PHE A 37 -7.35 -0.37 3.64
C PHE A 37 -6.16 0.55 3.39
N GLU A 38 -6.37 1.58 2.58
CA GLU A 38 -5.41 2.65 2.33
C GLU A 38 -6.09 3.97 2.64
N LYS A 39 -5.37 4.88 3.32
CA LYS A 39 -5.88 6.21 3.63
C LYS A 39 -5.73 7.18 2.46
N GLN A 40 -4.68 6.99 1.65
CA GLN A 40 -4.43 7.79 0.46
C GLN A 40 -5.45 7.43 -0.64
N SER A 41 -5.63 8.34 -1.59
CA SER A 41 -6.54 8.13 -2.73
C SER A 41 -6.04 7.09 -3.73
N ASP A 42 -4.75 6.75 -3.68
CA ASP A 42 -4.11 5.75 -4.54
C ASP A 42 -3.00 5.02 -3.78
N TRP A 43 -2.68 3.81 -4.24
CA TRP A 43 -1.65 2.95 -3.66
C TRP A 43 -0.22 3.48 -3.90
N GLY A 44 0.77 2.77 -3.38
CA GLY A 44 2.20 3.10 -3.54
C GLY A 44 2.84 3.67 -2.27
N GLY A 45 2.04 4.09 -1.28
CA GLY A 45 2.51 4.54 0.03
C GLY A 45 3.46 5.73 -0.11
N LEU A 46 4.69 5.59 0.39
CA LEU A 46 5.72 6.63 0.27
C LEU A 46 5.99 7.07 -1.18
N TRP A 47 5.79 6.18 -2.16
CA TRP A 47 6.05 6.44 -3.57
C TRP A 47 4.94 7.23 -4.27
N ASN A 48 3.79 7.42 -3.62
CA ASN A 48 2.70 8.25 -4.12
C ASN A 48 2.93 9.71 -3.72
N TYR A 49 3.59 10.48 -4.59
CA TYR A 49 3.97 11.87 -4.32
C TYR A 49 2.74 12.79 -4.23
N SER A 50 2.74 13.68 -3.23
CA SER A 50 1.77 14.76 -3.07
C SER A 50 2.49 16.08 -2.78
N TRP A 51 1.90 17.19 -3.20
CA TRP A 51 2.39 18.54 -2.89
C TRP A 51 2.02 18.99 -1.47
N ARG A 52 1.07 18.32 -0.81
CA ARG A 52 0.59 18.69 0.53
C ARG A 52 1.65 18.43 1.59
N THR A 53 1.65 19.27 2.63
CA THR A 53 2.51 19.14 3.80
C THR A 53 1.68 19.28 5.08
N GLY A 54 2.14 18.67 6.17
CA GLY A 54 1.39 18.63 7.44
C GLY A 54 0.21 17.67 7.37
N VAL A 55 -0.93 18.12 6.85
CA VAL A 55 -2.19 17.34 6.76
C VAL A 55 -2.74 17.27 5.33
N ASP A 56 -3.48 16.21 5.03
CA ASP A 56 -4.18 15.99 3.75
C ASP A 56 -5.52 16.74 3.68
N GLU A 57 -6.26 16.58 2.58
CA GLU A 57 -7.60 17.19 2.42
C GLU A 57 -8.63 16.80 3.47
N TYR A 58 -8.42 15.70 4.21
CA TYR A 58 -9.33 15.21 5.25
C TYR A 58 -8.82 15.50 6.67
N GLY A 59 -7.71 16.24 6.80
CA GLY A 59 -7.10 16.56 8.09
C GLY A 59 -6.26 15.43 8.69
N ASN A 60 -6.00 14.34 7.95
CA ASN A 60 -5.06 13.32 8.43
C ASN A 60 -3.62 13.76 8.16
N GLN A 61 -2.68 13.26 8.95
CA GLN A 61 -1.26 13.53 8.71
C GLN A 61 -0.83 13.05 7.32
N CYS A 62 -0.09 13.90 6.59
CA CYS A 62 0.50 13.53 5.30
C CYS A 62 1.37 12.28 5.44
N HIS A 63 1.18 11.30 4.57
CA HIS A 63 1.97 10.06 4.58
C HIS A 63 3.31 10.20 3.88
N GLY A 64 3.34 10.95 2.78
CA GLY A 64 4.49 11.04 1.88
C GLY A 64 5.62 11.88 2.47
N SER A 65 6.84 11.40 2.28
CA SER A 65 8.09 12.12 2.60
C SER A 65 8.99 12.29 1.38
N MET A 66 8.51 11.90 0.19
CA MET A 66 9.22 12.08 -1.07
C MET A 66 9.06 13.51 -1.58
N TYR A 67 10.03 13.96 -2.36
CA TYR A 67 10.12 15.32 -2.87
C TYR A 67 10.33 15.36 -4.38
N ARG A 68 10.05 16.52 -4.98
CA ARG A 68 10.35 16.75 -6.41
C ARG A 68 11.83 16.48 -6.67
N TYR A 69 12.12 15.88 -7.81
CA TYR A 69 13.48 15.52 -8.22
C TYR A 69 14.14 14.44 -7.35
N LEU A 70 13.37 13.64 -6.59
CA LEU A 70 13.87 12.43 -5.93
C LEU A 70 14.19 11.35 -6.98
N TRP A 71 15.32 10.66 -6.78
CA TRP A 71 15.76 9.51 -7.57
C TRP A 71 16.02 8.32 -6.64
N SER A 72 16.14 7.11 -7.21
CA SER A 72 16.63 5.95 -6.46
C SER A 72 17.97 6.29 -5.82
N ASN A 73 18.08 6.04 -4.51
CA ASN A 73 19.31 6.29 -3.74
C ASN A 73 20.33 5.14 -3.79
N GLY A 74 20.00 4.06 -4.51
CA GLY A 74 20.89 2.93 -4.75
C GLY A 74 20.63 2.27 -6.11
N PRO A 75 21.49 1.32 -6.52
CA PRO A 75 21.22 0.47 -7.68
C PRO A 75 19.90 -0.27 -7.50
N LYS A 76 19.10 -0.34 -8.58
CA LYS A 76 17.87 -1.13 -8.61
C LYS A 76 18.16 -2.63 -8.67
#